data_AF-A0A0F9QG05-F1
#
_entry.id   AF-A0A0F9QG05-F1
#
_cell.length_a   1.000
_cell.length_b   1.000
_cell.length_c   1.000
_cell.angle_alpha   90.00
_cell.angle_beta   90.00
_cell.angle_gamma   90.00
#
_symmetry.space_group_name_H-M   'P 1'
#
loop_
_entity.id
_entity.type
_entity.pdbx_description
1 polymer ?
#
loop_
_entity_poly.entity_id
_entity_poly.type
_entity_poly.pdbx_seq_one_letter_code
_entity_poly.pdbx_strand_id
1 'polypeptide(L)'
;MSQPTRTTITYDAEGQVTGVDHQSIRSGTADYGDGPEPAEPKRCSDQLPAVHISTATKTAAKKFLDAFEIDIAAERQRIADHLKAEADRAAASAAEAAARAAE
;
A
#
# COMPACT_ATOMS: atom_id res chain seq x y z
N MET A 1 -8.17 19.15 -22.18
CA MET A 1 -7.33 18.05 -21.64
C MET A 1 -7.61 17.93 -20.15
N SER A 2 -7.99 16.75 -19.64
CA SER A 2 -8.28 16.55 -18.22
C SER A 2 -6.98 16.50 -17.42
N GLN A 3 -6.88 17.28 -16.34
CA GLN A 3 -5.74 17.20 -15.43
C GLN A 3 -5.74 15.84 -14.70
N PRO A 4 -4.56 15.24 -14.43
CA PRO A 4 -4.50 14.02 -13.65
C PRO A 4 -5.00 14.28 -12.22
N THR A 5 -5.82 13.36 -11.72
CA THR A 5 -6.43 13.45 -10.39
C THR A 5 -5.97 12.27 -9.54
N ARG A 6 -5.63 12.53 -8.28
CA ARG A 6 -5.32 11.55 -7.25
C ARG A 6 -6.53 11.44 -6.32
N THR A 7 -7.07 10.24 -6.17
CA THR A 7 -8.10 9.94 -5.18
C THR A 7 -7.48 9.17 -4.01
N THR A 8 -7.65 9.67 -2.79
CA THR A 8 -7.22 9.00 -1.55
C THR A 8 -8.45 8.59 -0.76
N ILE A 9 -8.54 7.31 -0.39
CA ILE A 9 -9.65 6.76 0.41
C ILE A 9 -9.08 6.35 1.77
N THR A 10 -9.69 6.83 2.86
CA THR A 10 -9.29 6.53 4.24
C THR A 10 -10.30 5.56 4.86
N TYR A 11 -9.78 4.59 5.60
CA TYR A 11 -10.56 3.56 6.30
C TYR A 11 -10.32 3.63 7.81
N ASP A 12 -11.32 3.29 8.62
CA ASP A 12 -11.13 3.03 10.07
C ASP A 12 -10.59 1.63 10.35
N ALA A 13 -10.41 1.31 11.64
CA ALA A 13 -9.87 0.03 12.10
C ALA A 13 -10.79 -1.16 11.75
N GLU A 14 -12.07 -0.90 11.54
CA GLU A 14 -13.11 -1.85 11.15
C GLU A 14 -13.27 -1.97 9.62
N GLY A 15 -12.48 -1.23 8.84
CA GLY A 15 -12.48 -1.26 7.38
C GLY A 15 -13.61 -0.45 6.72
N GLN A 16 -14.27 0.44 7.46
CA GLN A 16 -15.27 1.36 6.91
C GLN A 16 -14.60 2.59 6.32
N VAL A 17 -15.10 3.07 5.18
CA VAL A 17 -14.61 4.31 4.55
C VAL A 17 -14.99 5.50 5.40
N THR A 18 -13.99 6.17 5.97
CA THR A 18 -14.16 7.38 6.79
C THR A 18 -13.88 8.67 6.03
N GLY A 19 -13.21 8.59 4.87
CA GLY A 19 -12.93 9.77 4.06
C GLY A 19 -12.57 9.44 2.62
N VAL A 20 -12.89 10.36 1.71
CA VAL A 20 -12.42 10.34 0.32
C VAL A 20 -11.96 11.75 -0.04
N ASP A 21 -10.71 11.87 -0.48
CA ASP A 21 -10.09 13.12 -0.89
C ASP A 21 -9.70 13.05 -2.37
N HIS A 22 -9.98 14.11 -3.12
CA HIS A 22 -9.68 14.22 -4.55
C HIS A 22 -8.74 15.41 -4.76
N GLN A 23 -7.53 15.13 -5.22
CA GLN A 23 -6.51 16.14 -5.47
C GLN A 23 -6.16 16.17 -6.95
N SER A 24 -6.40 17.30 -7.62
CA SER A 24 -5.82 17.54 -8.94
C SER A 24 -4.31 17.71 -8.79
N ILE A 25 -3.54 16.80 -9.38
CA ILE A 25 -2.08 16.84 -9.33
C ILE A 25 -1.53 17.43 -10.63
N ARG A 26 -0.46 18.23 -10.52
CA ARG A 26 0.32 18.61 -11.70
C ARG A 26 1.09 17.37 -12.16
N SER A 27 0.94 16.96 -13.42
CA SER A 27 1.97 16.17 -14.09
C SER A 27 3.12 17.12 -14.44
N GLY A 28 4.02 17.37 -13.48
CA GLY A 28 5.24 18.12 -13.75
C GLY A 28 6.29 17.21 -14.35
N THR A 29 6.74 17.48 -15.58
CA THR A 29 8.06 17.07 -16.05
C THR A 29 9.11 17.81 -15.22
N ALA A 30 10.17 17.12 -14.83
CA ALA A 30 11.18 17.57 -13.86
C ALA A 30 12.04 18.78 -14.28
N ASP A 31 11.71 19.47 -15.38
CA ASP A 31 12.50 20.57 -15.94
C ASP A 31 11.63 21.83 -16.10
N TYR A 32 12.27 23.00 -15.95
CA TYR A 32 11.75 24.39 -15.88
C TYR A 32 11.41 24.85 -14.45
N GLY A 33 12.20 25.67 -13.75
CA GLY A 33 13.06 26.76 -14.21
C GLY A 33 12.34 28.10 -14.02
N ASP A 34 12.57 28.72 -12.85
CA ASP A 34 12.49 30.16 -12.53
C ASP A 34 11.41 31.05 -13.22
N GLY A 35 10.18 30.57 -13.29
CA GLY A 35 9.00 31.39 -13.58
C GLY A 35 8.24 31.73 -12.30
N PRO A 36 7.48 32.85 -12.23
CA PRO A 36 6.71 33.19 -11.05
C PRO A 36 5.82 32.01 -10.65
N GLU A 37 5.91 31.56 -9.40
CA GLU A 37 5.11 30.44 -8.89
C GLU A 37 3.63 30.69 -9.24
N PRO A 38 3.02 29.89 -10.12
CA PRO A 38 1.61 30.07 -10.42
C PRO A 38 0.83 29.69 -9.17
N ALA A 39 -0.06 30.58 -8.72
CA ALA A 39 -0.88 30.44 -7.53
C ALA A 39 -1.32 28.99 -7.30
N GLU A 40 -1.11 28.48 -6.09
CA GLU A 40 -1.52 27.13 -5.71
C GLU A 40 -2.95 26.87 -6.20
N PRO A 41 -3.20 25.78 -6.94
CA PRO A 41 -4.57 25.43 -7.28
C PRO A 41 -5.32 25.30 -5.95
N LYS A 42 -6.41 26.06 -5.80
CA LYS A 42 -7.30 25.97 -4.64
C LYS A 42 -7.48 24.49 -4.32
N ARG A 43 -7.06 24.06 -3.13
CA ARG A 43 -7.39 22.76 -2.57
C ARG A 43 -8.92 22.68 -2.52
N CYS A 44 -9.54 22.19 -3.59
CA CYS A 44 -10.95 21.92 -3.63
C CYS A 44 -11.12 20.64 -2.83
N SER A 45 -11.23 20.80 -1.51
CA SER A 45 -11.65 19.76 -0.59
C SER A 45 -13.13 19.49 -0.86
N ASP A 46 -13.42 18.86 -1.99
CA ASP A 46 -14.73 18.27 -2.23
C ASP A 46 -14.76 16.95 -1.45
N GLN A 47 -14.84 17.06 -0.11
CA GLN A 47 -15.24 15.96 0.74
C GLN A 47 -16.69 15.66 0.39
N LEU A 48 -16.89 14.78 -0.60
CA LEU A 48 -18.22 14.29 -0.92
C LEU A 48 -18.69 13.45 0.27
N PRO A 49 -19.85 13.79 0.88
CA PRO A 49 -20.45 12.94 1.89
C PRO A 49 -20.53 11.49 1.40
N ALA A 50 -20.22 10.52 2.26
CA ALA A 50 -20.25 9.08 1.93
C ALA A 50 -21.61 8.58 1.37
N VAL A 51 -22.66 9.41 1.50
CA VAL A 51 -23.98 9.23 0.91
C VAL A 51 -23.97 9.31 -0.62
N HIS A 52 -23.05 10.07 -1.22
CA HIS A 52 -22.93 10.20 -2.68
C HIS A 52 -22.09 9.09 -3.34
N ILE A 53 -21.44 8.23 -2.55
CA ILE A 53 -20.71 7.08 -3.07
C ILE A 53 -21.72 6.00 -3.48
N SER A 54 -21.71 5.63 -4.76
CA SER A 54 -22.64 4.64 -5.30
C SER A 54 -22.52 3.29 -4.58
N THR A 55 -23.65 2.58 -4.45
CA THR A 55 -23.69 1.22 -3.87
C THR A 55 -22.79 0.24 -4.63
N ALA A 56 -22.64 0.43 -5.94
CA ALA A 56 -21.73 -0.38 -6.77
C ALA A 56 -20.27 -0.19 -6.37
N THR A 57 -19.86 1.06 -6.12
CA THR A 57 -18.50 1.40 -5.65
C THR A 57 -18.22 0.80 -4.28
N LYS A 58 -19.18 0.89 -3.35
CA LYS A 58 -19.06 0.27 -2.01
C LYS A 58 -18.92 -1.25 -2.10
N THR A 59 -19.72 -1.88 -2.95
CA THR A 59 -19.68 -3.34 -3.17
C THR A 59 -18.35 -3.79 -3.78
N ALA A 60 -17.83 -3.05 -4.77
CA ALA A 60 -16.55 -3.36 -5.38
C ALA A 60 -15.40 -3.24 -4.37
N ALA A 61 -15.37 -2.15 -3.59
CA ALA A 61 -14.36 -1.96 -2.55
C ALA A 61 -14.40 -3.08 -1.50
N LYS A 62 -15.60 -3.49 -1.05
CA LYS A 62 -15.76 -4.63 -0.14
C LYS A 62 -15.25 -5.93 -0.76
N LYS A 63 -15.57 -6.23 -2.02
CA LYS A 63 -15.08 -7.45 -2.69
C LYS A 63 -13.55 -7.48 -2.81
N PHE A 64 -12.92 -6.32 -3.04
CA PHE A 64 -11.46 -6.23 -3.00
C PHE A 64 -10.94 -6.52 -1.59
N LEU A 65 -11.51 -5.91 -0.55
CA LEU A 65 -11.09 -6.17 0.84
C LEU A 65 -11.28 -7.63 1.24
N ASP A 66 -12.42 -8.24 0.90
CA ASP A 66 -12.70 -9.65 1.17
C ASP A 66 -11.73 -10.57 0.39
N ALA A 67 -11.30 -10.19 -0.82
CA ALA A 67 -10.28 -10.91 -1.57
C ALA A 67 -8.87 -10.76 -0.98
N PHE A 68 -8.64 -9.73 -0.17
CA PHE A 68 -7.43 -9.49 0.60
C PHE A 68 -7.51 -10.04 2.03
N GLU A 69 -8.53 -10.83 2.40
CA GLU A 69 -8.50 -11.62 3.64
C GLU A 69 -7.35 -12.63 3.57
N ILE A 70 -6.17 -12.16 3.97
CA ILE A 70 -5.03 -13.01 4.28
C ILE A 70 -5.44 -13.80 5.50
N ASP A 71 -5.51 -15.12 5.38
CA ASP A 71 -5.54 -16.00 6.54
C ASP A 71 -4.25 -15.75 7.34
N ILE A 72 -4.38 -14.90 8.35
CA ILE A 72 -3.27 -14.47 9.20
C ILE A 72 -2.61 -15.67 9.86
N ALA A 73 -3.35 -16.76 10.14
CA ALA A 73 -2.76 -17.99 10.67
C ALA A 73 -1.90 -18.70 9.62
N ALA A 74 -2.38 -18.82 8.38
CA ALA A 74 -1.60 -19.41 7.29
C ALA A 74 -0.36 -18.57 6.93
N GLU A 75 -0.45 -17.24 6.97
CA GLU A 75 0.70 -16.35 6.72
C GLU A 75 1.74 -16.44 7.85
N ARG A 76 1.30 -16.47 9.11
CA ARG A 76 2.20 -16.67 10.25
C ARG A 76 2.93 -18.01 10.18
N GLN A 77 2.23 -19.07 9.75
CA GLN A 77 2.85 -20.38 9.56
C GLN A 77 3.90 -20.34 8.43
N ARG A 78 3.59 -19.72 7.29
CA ARG A 78 4.56 -19.53 6.19
C ARG A 78 5.82 -18.79 6.64
N ILE A 79 5.67 -17.74 7.45
CA ILE A 79 6.81 -16.99 8.01
C ILE A 79 7.62 -17.88 8.97
N ALA A 80 6.96 -18.63 9.85
CA ALA A 80 7.64 -19.53 10.78
C ALA A 80 8.44 -20.62 10.07
N ASP A 81 7.87 -21.22 9.02
CA ASP A 81 8.54 -22.23 8.20
C ASP A 81 9.74 -21.65 7.44
N HIS A 82 9.62 -20.42 6.94
CA HIS A 82 10.71 -19.73 6.27
C HIS A 82 11.89 -19.46 7.20
N LEU A 83 11.62 -18.94 8.39
CA LEU A 83 12.65 -18.67 9.42
C LEU A 83 13.34 -19.95 9.87
N LYS A 84 12.61 -21.06 10.00
CA LYS A 84 13.18 -22.36 10.31
C LYS A 84 14.13 -22.84 9.21
N ALA A 85 13.72 -22.73 7.95
CA ALA A 85 14.56 -23.10 6.81
C ALA A 85 15.81 -22.22 6.67
N GLU A 86 15.77 -20.96 7.11
CA GLU A 86 16.97 -20.12 7.21
C GLU A 86 17.89 -20.55 8.34
N ALA A 87 17.35 -20.86 9.52
CA ALA A 87 18.13 -21.35 10.64
C ALA A 87 18.84 -22.67 10.32
N ASP A 88 18.14 -23.61 9.67
CA ASP A 88 18.70 -24.90 9.25
C ASP A 88 19.82 -24.73 8.22
N ARG A 89 19.66 -23.80 7.26
CA ARG A 89 20.71 -23.46 6.28
C ARG A 89 21.94 -22.84 6.97
N ALA A 90 21.73 -21.95 7.93
CA ALA A 90 22.82 -21.35 8.69
C ALA A 90 23.58 -22.38 9.54
N ALA A 91 22.85 -23.30 10.18
CA ALA A 91 23.44 -24.39 10.96
C ALA A 91 24.26 -25.35 10.07
N ALA A 92 23.75 -25.70 8.89
CA ALA A 92 24.47 -26.53 7.92
C ALA A 92 25.77 -25.85 7.44
N SER A 93 25.70 -24.55 7.12
CA SER A 93 26.88 -23.78 6.72
C SER A 93 27.93 -23.68 7.85
N ALA A 94 27.50 -23.52 9.10
CA ALA A 94 28.39 -23.50 10.26
C ALA A 94 29.04 -24.87 10.50
N ALA A 95 28.29 -25.96 10.34
CA ALA A 95 28.81 -27.32 10.45
C ALA A 95 29.84 -27.63 9.35
N GLU A 96 29.60 -27.19 8.12
CA GLU A 96 30.54 -27.35 7.02
C GLU A 96 31.82 -26.54 7.23
N ALA A 97 31.70 -25.30 7.72
CA ALA A 97 32.86 -24.47 8.06
C ALA A 97 33.70 -25.08 9.20
N ALA A 98 33.05 -25.64 10.23
CA ALA A 98 33.72 -26.32 11.33
C ALA A 98 34.43 -27.61 10.86
N ALA A 99 33.82 -28.37 9.95
CA ALA A 99 34.44 -29.56 9.37
C ALA A 99 35.70 -29.22 8.57
N ARG A 100 35.67 -28.15 7.75
CA ARG A 100 36.83 -27.68 6.98
C ARG A 100 37.95 -27.09 7.86
N ALA A 101 37.64 -26.58 9.05
CA ALA A 101 38.64 -26.06 9.98
C ALA A 101 39.33 -27.16 10.80
N ALA A 102 38.77 -28.37 10.81
CA ALA A 102 39.31 -29.54 11.50
C ALA A 102 40.14 -30.46 10.60
N GLU A 103 40.23 -30.13 9.31
CA GLU A 103 41.03 -30.80 8.27
C GLU A 103 42.33 -30.02 8.01
#